data_AF-A0A945X110-F1
#
_entry.id   AF-A0A945X110-F1
#
_cell.length_a   1.000
_cell.length_b   1.000
_cell.length_c   1.000
_cell.angle_alpha   90.00
_cell.angle_beta   90.00
_cell.angle_gamma   90.00
#
_symmetry.space_group_name_H-M   'P 1'
#
loop_
_entity.id
_entity.type
_entity.pdbx_description
1 polymer ?
#
loop_
_entity_poly.entity_id
_entity_poly.type
_entity_poly.pdbx_seq_one_letter_code
_entity_poly.pdbx_strand_id
1 'polypeptide(L)'
;MKRYVTVLLISLAASIHAAENGGVVSSARRPGNARPNVLLIISDDQGYGEFGFTGNKNVLTPNLDKLAEQSAVFGNFVVAPACSPTRSALMMGRNHFKTGVWGVGPACNILDDEVFMPQFFKKIGYATALFGKGDSVQAVGGNPDGRYVPNRLPSIRTA
;
A
#
# COMPACT_ATOMS: atom_id res chain seq x y z
N MET A 1 -32.46 -14.14 -12.73
CA MET A 1 -31.94 -15.19 -11.83
C MET A 1 -30.92 -14.56 -10.89
N LYS A 2 -31.30 -14.33 -9.64
CA LYS A 2 -30.44 -13.78 -8.58
C LYS A 2 -29.82 -14.94 -7.82
N ARG A 3 -28.51 -14.89 -7.53
CA ARG A 3 -27.86 -15.74 -6.53
C ARG A 3 -27.11 -14.84 -5.57
N TYR A 4 -27.71 -14.62 -4.40
CA TYR A 4 -27.08 -14.03 -3.23
C TYR A 4 -26.27 -15.12 -2.53
N VAL A 5 -25.11 -14.77 -1.96
CA VAL A 5 -24.39 -15.63 -1.01
C VAL A 5 -24.56 -15.01 0.37
N THR A 6 -25.44 -15.64 1.14
CA THR A 6 -25.67 -15.45 2.57
C THR A 6 -24.47 -16.02 3.33
N VAL A 7 -23.85 -15.23 4.21
CA VAL A 7 -22.97 -15.78 5.27
C VAL A 7 -23.76 -15.73 6.58
N LEU A 8 -24.09 -16.93 7.06
CA LEU A 8 -24.90 -17.22 8.23
C LEU A 8 -24.10 -16.92 9.51
N LEU A 9 -24.69 -16.13 10.39
CA LEU A 9 -24.34 -16.03 11.82
C LEU A 9 -24.63 -17.38 12.49
N ILE A 10 -23.63 -17.98 13.14
CA ILE A 10 -23.85 -19.00 14.17
C ILE A 10 -23.36 -18.41 15.49
N SER A 11 -24.32 -17.89 16.26
CA SER A 11 -24.20 -17.75 17.71
C SER A 11 -24.60 -19.10 18.30
N LEU A 12 -23.69 -19.79 18.98
CA LEU A 12 -24.05 -20.87 19.89
C LEU A 12 -23.42 -20.55 21.25
N ALA A 13 -24.26 -20.03 22.14
CA ALA A 13 -23.98 -19.96 23.56
C ALA A 13 -24.11 -21.38 24.15
N ALA A 14 -23.05 -21.85 24.79
CA ALA A 14 -23.14 -22.83 25.87
C ALA A 14 -22.19 -22.37 26.98
N SER A 15 -22.80 -21.93 28.08
CA SER A 15 -22.16 -21.42 29.29
C SER A 15 -21.34 -22.49 30.00
N ILE A 16 -20.06 -22.21 30.30
CA ILE A 16 -19.36 -22.79 31.47
C ILE A 16 -18.54 -21.67 32.14
N HIS A 17 -18.60 -21.69 33.47
CA HIS A 17 -18.26 -20.64 34.43
C HIS A 17 -16.82 -20.13 34.40
N ALA A 18 -16.67 -18.88 34.83
CA ALA A 18 -15.40 -18.25 35.15
C ALA A 18 -14.67 -18.95 36.31
N ALA A 19 -13.38 -19.19 36.10
CA ALA A 19 -12.35 -18.85 37.08
C ALA A 19 -11.15 -18.27 36.29
N GLU A 20 -11.17 -16.94 36.14
CA GLU A 20 -10.03 -16.02 36.00
C GLU A 20 -8.98 -16.29 34.89
N ASN A 21 -9.45 -16.11 33.66
CA ASN A 21 -8.92 -15.27 32.56
C ASN A 21 -7.43 -14.84 32.61
N GLY A 22 -6.64 -14.99 31.54
CA GLY A 22 -7.08 -14.68 30.18
C GLY A 22 -6.14 -15.20 29.10
N GLY A 23 -6.74 -16.01 28.23
CA GLY A 23 -6.44 -16.02 26.80
C GLY A 23 -5.13 -16.71 26.43
N VAL A 24 -5.22 -18.02 26.16
CA VAL A 24 -4.42 -18.58 25.08
C VAL A 24 -4.77 -17.75 23.84
N VAL A 25 -3.93 -16.77 23.54
CA VAL A 25 -3.96 -16.05 22.27
C VAL A 25 -3.84 -17.14 21.22
N SER A 26 -4.96 -17.42 20.55
CA SER A 26 -4.96 -18.30 19.39
C SER A 26 -3.92 -17.73 18.44
N SER A 27 -2.76 -18.38 18.39
CA SER A 27 -1.70 -18.05 17.46
C SER A 27 -2.36 -18.05 16.09
N ALA A 28 -2.45 -16.87 15.48
CA ALA A 28 -2.93 -16.71 14.12
C ALA A 28 -2.24 -17.81 13.30
N ARG A 29 -3.06 -18.74 12.78
CA ARG A 29 -2.62 -19.92 12.05
C ARG A 29 -1.54 -19.50 11.07
N ARG A 30 -0.27 -19.79 11.35
CA ARG A 30 0.82 -19.51 10.40
C ARG A 30 0.45 -20.26 9.12
N PRO A 31 0.14 -19.58 8.01
CA PRO A 31 -0.13 -20.30 6.77
C PRO A 31 1.16 -21.03 6.44
N GLY A 32 1.13 -22.37 6.49
CA GLY A 32 2.33 -23.20 6.37
C GLY A 32 3.09 -22.83 5.10
N ASN A 33 4.32 -22.34 5.25
CA ASN A 33 5.29 -22.07 4.17
C ASN A 33 4.77 -21.30 2.94
N ALA A 34 3.59 -20.68 3.01
CA ALA A 34 2.94 -20.01 1.90
C ALA A 34 3.38 -18.54 1.93
N ARG A 35 4.02 -18.10 0.85
CA ARG A 35 4.44 -16.71 0.66
C ARG A 35 3.21 -15.80 0.68
N PRO A 36 3.12 -14.78 1.55
CA PRO A 36 1.94 -13.92 1.65
C PRO A 36 1.82 -12.97 0.47
N ASN A 37 0.61 -12.69 0.00
CA ASN A 37 0.40 -11.60 -0.95
C ASN A 37 0.56 -10.25 -0.25
N VAL A 38 1.21 -9.29 -0.91
CA VAL A 38 1.39 -7.93 -0.41
C VAL A 38 0.54 -6.98 -1.25
N LEU A 39 -0.36 -6.24 -0.62
CA LEU A 39 -1.20 -5.22 -1.25
C LEU A 39 -0.89 -3.86 -0.64
N LEU A 40 -0.42 -2.92 -1.46
CA LEU A 40 -0.17 -1.54 -1.08
C LEU A 40 -1.23 -0.65 -1.73
N ILE A 41 -2.08 -0.03 -0.90
CA ILE A 41 -3.12 0.90 -1.34
C ILE A 41 -2.69 2.30 -0.90
N ILE A 42 -2.72 3.25 -1.84
CA ILE A 42 -2.31 4.64 -1.61
C ILE A 42 -3.40 5.54 -2.19
N SER A 43 -3.93 6.44 -1.37
CA SER A 43 -4.75 7.57 -1.82
C SER A 43 -3.88 8.80 -2.10
N ASP A 44 -4.33 9.65 -3.02
CA ASP A 44 -3.64 10.91 -3.35
C ASP A 44 -4.30 12.06 -2.59
N ASP A 45 -3.48 12.96 -2.05
CA ASP A 45 -3.90 14.16 -1.31
C ASP A 45 -4.88 13.92 -0.14
N GLN A 46 -4.92 12.69 0.40
CA GLN A 46 -5.78 12.36 1.53
C GLN A 46 -5.10 12.72 2.86
N GLY A 47 -5.74 13.62 3.61
CA GLY A 47 -5.27 14.07 4.91
C GLY A 47 -5.52 13.06 6.03
N TYR A 48 -4.71 13.10 7.09
CA TYR A 48 -4.88 12.22 8.25
C TYR A 48 -6.25 12.36 8.91
N GLY A 49 -6.77 13.57 9.04
CA GLY A 49 -8.06 13.83 9.67
C GLY A 49 -9.27 13.51 8.80
N GLU A 50 -9.12 12.86 7.64
CA GLU A 50 -10.22 12.62 6.70
C GLU A 50 -10.90 11.25 6.88
N PHE A 51 -10.47 10.46 7.86
CA PHE A 51 -11.04 9.14 8.11
C PHE A 51 -11.91 9.11 9.38
N GLY A 52 -12.96 8.28 9.35
CA GLY A 52 -13.80 7.99 10.51
C GLY A 52 -12.97 7.47 11.70
N PHE A 53 -12.04 6.54 11.46
CA PHE A 53 -11.13 6.02 12.49
C PHE A 53 -10.15 7.05 13.06
N THR A 54 -10.02 8.23 12.44
CA THR A 54 -9.25 9.38 12.98
C THR A 54 -10.14 10.42 13.69
N GLY A 55 -11.44 10.12 13.85
CA GLY A 55 -12.40 10.96 14.56
C GLY A 55 -13.24 11.89 13.66
N ASN A 56 -13.12 11.79 12.34
CA ASN A 56 -13.93 12.59 11.42
C ASN A 56 -15.39 12.10 11.42
N LYS A 57 -16.34 12.99 11.73
CA LYS A 57 -17.78 12.66 11.76
C LYS A 57 -18.52 13.01 10.47
N ASN A 58 -17.87 13.72 9.55
CA ASN A 58 -18.47 14.23 8.32
C ASN A 58 -18.17 13.32 7.12
N VAL A 59 -17.03 12.63 7.13
CA VAL A 59 -16.61 11.72 6.06
C VAL A 59 -16.90 10.28 6.47
N LEU A 60 -17.63 9.54 5.62
CA LEU A 60 -17.98 8.15 5.86
C LEU A 60 -16.95 7.21 5.22
N THR A 61 -16.15 6.53 6.04
CA THR A 61 -15.14 5.56 5.59
C THR A 61 -15.34 4.16 6.17
N PRO A 62 -16.55 3.58 6.16
CA PRO A 62 -16.89 2.38 6.95
C PRO A 62 -16.01 1.15 6.64
N ASN A 63 -15.55 1.01 5.40
CA ASN A 63 -14.64 -0.08 5.01
C ASN A 63 -13.23 0.11 5.58
N LEU A 64 -12.73 1.34 5.62
CA LEU A 64 -11.42 1.67 6.19
C LEU A 64 -11.46 1.68 7.71
N ASP A 65 -12.58 2.11 8.31
CA ASP A 65 -12.78 2.09 9.75
C ASP A 65 -12.75 0.64 10.27
N LYS A 66 -13.48 -0.26 9.60
CA LYS A 66 -13.42 -1.70 9.88
C LYS A 66 -12.02 -2.29 9.67
N LEU A 67 -11.30 -1.85 8.66
CA LEU A 67 -9.91 -2.30 8.43
C LEU A 67 -8.99 -1.84 9.56
N ALA A 68 -9.13 -0.60 10.02
CA ALA A 68 -8.35 -0.02 11.11
C ALA A 68 -8.55 -0.79 12.43
N GLU A 69 -9.78 -1.21 12.76
CA GLU A 69 -10.08 -2.04 13.94
C GLU A 69 -9.34 -3.38 13.96
N GLN A 70 -8.94 -3.88 12.78
CA GLN A 70 -8.28 -5.18 12.60
C GLN A 70 -6.78 -5.06 12.29
N SER A 71 -6.24 -3.84 12.32
CA SER A 71 -4.89 -3.52 11.84
C SER A 71 -4.05 -2.81 12.88
N ALA A 72 -2.73 -2.80 12.66
CA ALA A 72 -1.87 -1.82 13.30
C ALA A 72 -2.04 -0.46 12.59
N VAL A 73 -2.37 0.58 13.35
CA VAL A 73 -2.55 1.95 12.84
C VAL A 73 -1.39 2.83 13.26
N PHE A 74 -0.79 3.52 12.29
CA PHE A 74 0.31 4.46 12.53
C PHE A 74 -0.23 5.89 12.51
N GLY A 75 -0.18 6.58 13.67
CA GLY A 75 -0.68 7.96 13.81
C GLY A 75 0.29 9.05 13.35
N ASN A 76 1.51 8.69 12.96
CA ASN A 76 2.55 9.61 12.52
C ASN A 76 3.10 9.17 11.17
N PHE A 77 3.19 10.11 10.23
CA PHE A 77 3.77 9.90 8.90
C PHE A 77 4.46 11.16 8.41
N VAL A 78 5.41 10.99 7.49
CA VAL A 78 6.16 12.08 6.86
C VAL A 78 6.00 11.96 5.36
N VAL A 79 5.63 13.06 4.72
CA VAL A 79 5.56 13.18 3.26
C VAL A 79 6.62 14.15 2.75
N ALA A 80 6.97 14.03 1.48
CA ALA A 80 7.76 15.01 0.77
C ALA A 80 6.84 16.12 0.20
N PRO A 81 7.36 17.25 -0.29
CA PRO A 81 6.54 18.44 -0.59
C PRO A 81 5.55 18.28 -1.76
N ALA A 82 5.53 17.13 -2.43
CA ALA A 82 4.57 16.83 -3.50
C ALA A 82 4.37 15.33 -3.73
N CYS A 83 3.46 15.01 -4.66
CA CYS A 83 3.03 13.66 -5.03
C CYS A 83 4.17 12.78 -5.58
N SER A 84 5.05 13.33 -6.43
CA SER A 84 6.15 12.59 -7.08
C SER A 84 7.32 12.32 -6.13
N PRO A 85 7.83 13.32 -5.37
CA PRO A 85 8.85 13.07 -4.34
C PRO A 85 8.40 12.10 -3.24
N THR A 86 7.14 12.16 -2.81
CA THR A 86 6.63 11.24 -1.76
C THR A 86 6.59 9.81 -2.28
N ARG A 87 6.12 9.60 -3.50
CA ARG A 87 6.06 8.26 -4.09
C ARG A 87 7.44 7.72 -4.46
N SER A 88 8.39 8.55 -4.89
CA SER A 88 9.77 8.09 -5.13
C SER A 88 10.40 7.57 -3.85
N ALA A 89 10.21 8.30 -2.74
CA ALA A 89 10.71 7.89 -1.44
C ALA A 89 10.08 6.56 -0.98
N LEU A 90 8.77 6.40 -1.16
CA LEU A 90 8.07 5.16 -0.85
C LEU A 90 8.53 3.99 -1.73
N MET A 91 8.65 4.19 -3.04
CA MET A 91 8.99 3.14 -3.99
C MET A 91 10.45 2.69 -3.88
N MET A 92 11.37 3.58 -3.53
CA MET A 92 12.80 3.28 -3.47
C MET A 92 13.31 3.09 -2.03
N GLY A 93 12.49 3.39 -1.03
CA GLY A 93 12.86 3.30 0.39
C GLY A 93 13.95 4.29 0.79
N ARG A 94 14.04 5.43 0.11
CA ARG A 94 15.12 6.42 0.26
C ARG A 94 14.54 7.83 0.39
N ASN A 95 15.27 8.73 1.01
CA ASN A 95 14.87 10.14 0.99
C ASN A 95 14.83 10.64 -0.46
N HIS A 96 13.74 11.30 -0.86
CA HIS A 96 13.54 11.81 -2.23
C HIS A 96 14.68 12.70 -2.74
N PHE A 97 15.41 13.40 -1.87
CA PHE A 97 16.60 14.16 -2.28
C PHE A 97 17.70 13.27 -2.88
N LYS A 98 17.72 11.99 -2.51
CA LYS A 98 18.69 10.99 -2.98
C LYS A 98 18.21 10.17 -4.18
N THR A 99 16.95 10.32 -4.60
CA THR A 99 16.36 9.54 -5.70
C THR A 99 16.37 10.28 -7.03
N GLY A 100 16.71 11.58 -7.02
CA GLY A 100 16.65 12.47 -8.19
C GLY A 100 15.24 13.02 -8.49
N VAL A 101 14.24 12.70 -7.66
CA VAL A 101 12.88 13.24 -7.78
C VAL A 101 12.68 14.38 -6.79
N TRP A 102 12.94 15.61 -7.24
CA TRP A 102 12.86 16.81 -6.41
C TRP A 102 11.53 17.55 -6.54
N GLY A 103 10.74 17.26 -7.56
CA GLY A 103 9.43 17.86 -7.78
C GLY A 103 8.53 17.02 -8.69
N VAL A 104 7.48 17.64 -9.19
CA VAL A 104 6.52 17.04 -10.11
C VAL A 104 6.87 17.42 -11.55
N GLY A 105 6.61 16.52 -12.51
CA GLY A 105 6.83 16.79 -13.93
C GLY A 105 8.32 16.86 -14.29
N PRO A 106 8.83 17.93 -14.92
CA PRO A 106 10.23 18.04 -15.39
C PRO A 106 11.31 17.86 -14.30
N ALA A 107 10.94 18.01 -13.02
CA ALA A 107 11.83 17.83 -11.87
C ALA A 107 11.80 16.40 -11.29
N CYS A 108 11.13 15.46 -11.95
CA CYS A 108 11.22 14.04 -11.65
C CYS A 108 12.33 13.47 -12.54
N ASN A 109 13.57 13.37 -12.02
CA ASN A 109 14.72 12.82 -12.75
C ASN A 109 15.33 11.68 -11.95
N ILE A 110 14.70 10.50 -12.02
CA ILE A 110 15.14 9.32 -11.28
C ILE A 110 16.59 8.97 -11.65
N LEU A 111 17.44 8.79 -10.63
CA LEU A 111 18.83 8.37 -10.83
C LEU A 111 18.90 6.93 -11.38
N ASP A 112 19.88 6.68 -12.25
CA ASP A 112 19.98 5.43 -13.01
C ASP A 112 20.23 4.18 -12.15
N ASP A 113 20.74 4.34 -10.93
CA ASP A 113 21.08 3.27 -9.99
C ASP A 113 19.98 2.97 -8.96
N GLU A 114 18.82 3.62 -9.06
CA GLU A 114 17.72 3.43 -8.12
C GLU A 114 16.99 2.09 -8.33
N VAL A 115 16.73 1.40 -7.22
CA VAL A 115 16.03 0.12 -7.21
C VAL A 115 14.66 0.31 -6.58
N PHE A 116 13.63 -0.11 -7.31
CA PHE A 116 12.25 0.02 -6.89
C PHE A 116 11.78 -1.20 -6.09
N MET A 117 10.90 -0.99 -5.13
CA MET A 117 10.27 -2.00 -4.29
C MET A 117 9.72 -3.19 -5.11
N PRO A 118 8.98 -3.00 -6.22
CA PRO A 118 8.57 -4.11 -7.10
C PRO A 118 9.73 -4.95 -7.67
N GLN A 119 10.89 -4.35 -7.96
CA GLN A 119 12.05 -5.09 -8.45
C GLN A 119 12.62 -6.01 -7.36
N PHE A 120 12.63 -5.55 -6.10
CA PHE A 120 13.00 -6.40 -4.96
C PHE A 120 12.06 -7.60 -4.81
N PHE A 121 10.74 -7.36 -4.86
CA PHE A 121 9.73 -8.42 -4.80
C PHE A 121 9.85 -9.42 -5.96
N LYS A 122 10.06 -8.92 -7.18
CA LYS A 122 10.27 -9.76 -8.36
C LYS A 122 11.50 -10.64 -8.24
N LYS A 123 12.62 -10.11 -7.73
CA LYS A 123 13.88 -10.86 -7.53
C LYS A 123 13.70 -12.07 -6.61
N ILE A 124 12.78 -11.99 -5.64
CA ILE A 124 12.48 -13.10 -4.71
C ILE A 124 11.27 -13.95 -5.14
N GLY A 125 10.77 -13.75 -6.38
CA GLY A 125 9.77 -14.61 -7.01
C GLY A 125 8.32 -14.18 -6.82
N TYR A 126 8.04 -12.92 -6.46
CA TYR A 126 6.67 -12.39 -6.51
C TYR A 126 6.32 -11.87 -7.91
N ALA A 127 5.06 -12.04 -8.29
CA ALA A 127 4.47 -11.25 -9.35
C ALA A 127 4.16 -9.84 -8.83
N THR A 128 4.42 -8.82 -9.63
CA THR A 128 4.17 -7.42 -9.27
C THR A 128 3.29 -6.75 -10.31
N ALA A 129 2.31 -5.98 -9.86
CA ALA A 129 1.41 -5.20 -10.69
C ALA A 129 1.14 -3.85 -10.01
N LEU A 130 0.80 -2.84 -10.81
CA LEU A 130 0.44 -1.50 -10.37
C LEU A 130 -0.84 -1.12 -11.10
N PHE A 131 -1.79 -0.60 -10.33
CA PHE A 131 -3.06 -0.12 -10.84
C PHE A 131 -3.26 1.32 -10.36
N GLY A 132 -3.75 2.18 -11.25
CA GLY A 132 -3.98 3.59 -10.95
C GLY A 132 -2.79 4.48 -11.34
N LYS A 133 -2.43 5.41 -10.44
CA LYS A 133 -1.50 6.52 -10.75
C LYS A 133 -0.04 6.04 -10.81
N GLY A 134 0.49 5.89 -12.02
CA GLY A 134 1.90 5.51 -12.28
C GLY A 134 2.80 6.66 -12.76
N ASP A 135 2.24 7.84 -13.03
CA ASP A 135 2.92 8.99 -13.62
C ASP A 135 3.93 9.70 -12.70
N SER A 136 3.67 9.64 -11.40
CA SER A 136 4.39 10.40 -10.36
C SER A 136 5.70 9.74 -9.92
N VAL A 137 5.94 8.49 -10.32
CA VAL A 137 7.28 7.86 -10.31
C VAL A 137 7.56 7.28 -11.68
N GLN A 138 7.21 8.02 -12.73
CA GLN A 138 7.77 7.78 -14.04
C GLN A 138 9.29 7.92 -13.91
N ALA A 139 9.98 6.79 -13.94
CA ALA A 139 10.78 6.46 -15.10
C ALA A 139 10.59 7.48 -16.24
N VAL A 140 11.35 8.58 -16.23
CA VAL A 140 11.16 9.79 -17.05
C VAL A 140 11.09 9.51 -18.55
N GLY A 141 9.96 9.04 -19.06
CA GLY A 141 9.73 8.80 -20.49
C GLY A 141 9.49 10.09 -21.27
N GLY A 142 9.58 11.27 -20.64
CA GLY A 142 9.72 12.55 -21.31
C GLY A 142 11.20 12.84 -21.54
N ASN A 143 11.82 12.12 -22.47
CA ASN A 143 13.14 12.51 -22.94
C ASN A 143 12.97 13.79 -23.79
N PRO A 144 13.67 14.91 -23.54
CA PRO A 144 13.54 16.14 -24.36
C PRO A 144 13.92 15.92 -25.83
N ASP A 145 14.59 14.82 -26.14
CA ASP A 145 15.04 14.32 -27.44
C ASP A 145 14.28 13.04 -27.92
N GLY A 146 13.23 12.60 -27.21
CA GLY A 146 12.35 11.52 -27.68
C GLY A 146 12.97 10.12 -27.75
N ARG A 147 14.16 9.89 -27.20
CA ARG A 147 14.81 8.57 -27.24
C ARG A 147 14.45 7.71 -26.03
N TYR A 148 14.01 6.49 -26.34
CA TYR A 148 13.68 5.39 -25.44
C TYR A 148 14.92 4.87 -24.67
N VAL A 149 14.81 4.69 -23.35
CA VAL A 149 15.83 4.02 -22.51
C VAL A 149 15.23 2.72 -21.95
N PRO A 150 15.66 1.54 -22.44
CA PRO A 150 15.13 0.26 -21.99
C PRO A 150 15.63 -0.06 -20.56
N ASN A 151 14.74 -0.59 -19.71
CA ASN A 151 14.89 -1.05 -18.30
C ASN A 151 14.23 -0.20 -17.20
N ARG A 152 13.39 0.76 -17.55
CA ARG A 152 12.49 1.41 -16.58
C ARG A 152 11.32 0.51 -16.20
N LEU A 153 11.35 0.00 -14.97
CA LEU A 153 10.40 -0.95 -14.36
C LEU A 153 10.13 -2.21 -15.21
N PRO A 154 11.05 -3.18 -15.26
CA PRO A 154 10.80 -4.41 -16.00
C PRO A 154 9.70 -5.22 -15.31
N SER A 155 8.52 -5.26 -15.95
CA SER A 155 7.36 -6.14 -15.71
C SER A 155 6.37 -5.78 -14.59
N ILE A 156 6.08 -4.52 -14.36
CA ILE A 156 4.79 -4.21 -13.72
C ILE A 156 3.73 -4.37 -14.81
N ARG A 157 2.87 -5.41 -14.70
CA ARG A 157 1.69 -5.50 -15.56
C ARG A 157 0.77 -4.34 -15.19
N THR A 158 0.76 -3.31 -16.01
CA THR A 158 -0.26 -2.26 -15.99
C THR A 158 -1.44 -2.78 -16.82
N ALA A 159 -2.64 -2.78 -16.23
CA ALA A 159 -3.89 -3.03 -16.96
C ALA A 159 -4.52 -1.68 -17.37
#